data_AF-A0A9X9A0V1-F1
#
_entry.id   AF-A0A9X9A0V1-F1
#
_cell.length_a   1.000
_cell.length_b   1.000
_cell.length_c   1.000
_cell.angle_alpha   90.00
_cell.angle_beta   90.00
_cell.angle_gamma   90.00
#
_symmetry.space_group_name_H-M   'P 1'
#
loop_
_entity.id
_entity.type
_entity.pdbx_description
1 polymer ?
#
loop_
_entity_poly.entity_id
_entity_poly.type
_entity_poly.pdbx_seq_one_letter_code
_entity_poly.pdbx_strand_id
1 'polypeptide(L)'
;YSGTANGLKFVSPTFNQDVLLQYWPIVIIMIVFEICISLYKLAQGQWTQRLAIGNAILQIAGTIVFIVIVVNPHVFNAGFITYLANAFTISPEEFKTWLIGGGIFFYMLSAAINILDGFRKASIRM
;
A
#
# COMPACT_ATOMS: atom_id res chain seq x y z
N TYR A 1 18.58 15.92 -12.77
CA TYR A 1 18.51 17.20 -12.03
C TYR A 1 18.85 18.29 -13.03
N SER A 2 17.96 19.23 -13.32
CA SER A 2 18.27 20.40 -14.15
C SER A 2 17.98 21.66 -13.34
N GLY A 3 19.05 22.27 -12.82
CA GLY A 3 18.95 23.51 -12.05
C GLY A 3 18.64 24.69 -12.96
N THR A 4 17.58 25.42 -12.65
CA THR A 4 17.36 26.78 -13.16
C THR A 4 16.97 27.68 -11.99
N ALA A 5 17.25 28.99 -12.13
CA ALA A 5 17.42 29.96 -11.06
C ALA A 5 16.17 30.29 -10.19
N ASN A 6 15.00 29.68 -10.45
CA ASN A 6 13.72 30.07 -9.83
C ASN A 6 12.96 28.91 -9.16
N GLY A 7 13.66 28.17 -8.31
CA GLY A 7 13.03 27.16 -7.44
C GLY A 7 12.92 25.78 -8.06
N LEU A 8 12.90 24.76 -7.20
CA LEU A 8 12.76 23.36 -7.56
C LEU A 8 11.45 23.15 -8.34
N LYS A 9 11.52 23.00 -9.66
CA LYS A 9 10.36 22.60 -10.45
C LYS A 9 10.09 21.13 -10.14
N PHE A 10 9.07 20.86 -9.33
CA PHE A 10 8.62 19.49 -9.06
C PHE A 10 8.36 18.81 -10.41
N VAL A 11 9.23 17.87 -10.75
CA VAL A 11 8.96 16.89 -11.80
C VAL A 11 7.68 16.18 -11.38
N SER A 12 6.74 16.05 -12.32
CA SER A 12 5.34 15.66 -12.14
C SER A 12 5.08 14.76 -10.91
N PRO A 13 4.07 15.07 -10.04
CA PRO A 13 3.78 14.27 -8.86
C PRO A 13 3.51 12.81 -9.23
N THR A 14 3.94 11.85 -8.41
CA THR A 14 3.77 10.42 -8.68
C THR A 14 2.31 10.03 -8.89
N PHE A 15 1.46 10.47 -7.97
CA PHE A 15 0.04 10.16 -7.95
C PHE A 15 -0.79 11.37 -8.37
N ASN A 16 -1.90 11.10 -9.05
CA ASN A 16 -2.96 12.05 -9.24
C ASN A 16 -3.67 12.29 -7.91
N GLN A 17 -3.46 13.48 -7.33
CA GLN A 17 -3.97 13.81 -5.99
C GLN A 17 -5.50 13.81 -5.93
N ASP A 18 -6.18 14.27 -6.98
CA ASP A 18 -7.65 14.33 -7.04
C ASP A 18 -8.26 12.93 -7.03
N VAL A 19 -7.63 11.99 -7.71
CA VAL A 19 -8.07 10.59 -7.75
C VAL A 19 -7.69 9.87 -6.46
N LEU A 20 -6.47 10.06 -5.96
CA LEU A 20 -5.99 9.38 -4.75
C LEU A 20 -6.78 9.82 -3.52
N LEU A 21 -7.08 11.11 -3.39
CA LEU A 21 -7.87 11.63 -2.27
C LEU A 21 -9.27 11.02 -2.22
N GLN A 22 -9.88 10.62 -3.33
CA GLN A 22 -11.21 9.98 -3.28
C GLN A 22 -11.22 8.70 -2.42
N TYR A 23 -10.08 8.05 -2.23
CA TYR A 23 -9.93 6.85 -1.41
C TYR A 23 -9.62 7.14 0.07
N TRP A 24 -9.44 8.40 0.48
CA TRP A 24 -9.08 8.75 1.87
C TRP A 24 -10.04 8.18 2.92
N PRO A 25 -11.39 8.14 2.73
CA PRO A 25 -12.29 7.67 3.78
C PRO A 25 -12.06 6.19 4.12
N ILE A 26 -11.93 5.34 3.10
CA ILE A 26 -11.72 3.90 3.31
C ILE A 26 -10.33 3.63 3.90
N VAL A 27 -9.32 4.38 3.47
CA VAL A 27 -7.96 4.25 4.01
C VAL A 27 -7.92 4.65 5.48
N ILE A 28 -8.60 5.74 5.88
CA ILE A 28 -8.68 6.13 7.29
C ILE A 28 -9.38 5.06 8.13
N ILE A 29 -10.47 4.48 7.63
CA ILE A 29 -11.18 3.40 8.34
C ILE A 29 -10.24 2.20 8.57
N MET A 30 -9.48 1.79 7.55
CA MET A 30 -8.50 0.71 7.65
C MET A 30 -7.44 1.01 8.72
N ILE A 31 -6.86 2.22 8.70
CA ILE A 31 -5.85 2.65 9.68
C ILE A 31 -6.43 2.62 11.11
N VAL A 32 -7.65 3.12 11.30
CA VAL A 32 -8.31 3.10 12.61
C VAL A 32 -8.46 1.67 13.12
N PHE A 33 -8.92 0.75 12.27
CA PHE A 33 -9.01 -0.67 12.66
C PHE A 33 -7.64 -1.28 12.99
N GLU A 34 -6.58 -0.95 12.24
CA GLU A 34 -5.23 -1.47 12.51
C GLU A 34 -4.71 -0.98 13.86
N ILE A 35 -4.96 0.30 14.18
CA ILE A 35 -4.63 0.88 15.47
C ILE A 35 -5.45 0.22 16.58
N CYS A 36 -6.76 0.03 16.39
CA CYS A 36 -7.61 -0.64 17.37
C CYS A 36 -7.13 -2.06 17.70
N ILE A 37 -6.79 -2.87 16.70
CA ILE A 37 -6.24 -4.22 16.91
C ILE A 37 -4.90 -4.15 17.66
N SER A 38 -4.04 -3.21 17.28
CA SER A 38 -2.72 -3.02 17.91
C SER A 38 -2.83 -2.59 19.38
N LEU A 39 -3.75 -1.68 19.69
CA LEU A 39 -4.04 -1.23 21.06
C LEU A 39 -4.69 -2.34 21.89
N TYR A 40 -5.65 -3.07 21.33
CA TYR A 40 -6.28 -4.18 22.03
C TYR A 40 -5.29 -5.31 22.33
N LYS A 41 -4.39 -5.59 21.39
CA LYS A 41 -3.25 -6.49 21.60
C LYS A 41 -2.33 -5.99 22.71
N LEU A 42 -2.04 -4.69 22.76
CA LEU A 42 -1.20 -4.10 23.81
C LEU A 42 -1.84 -4.28 25.20
N ALA A 43 -3.15 -4.04 25.31
CA ALA A 43 -3.89 -4.25 26.56
C ALA A 43 -3.93 -5.72 27.00
N GLN A 44 -4.05 -6.66 26.06
CA GLN A 44 -4.02 -8.10 26.34
C GLN A 44 -2.60 -8.62 26.63
N GLY A 45 -1.55 -7.92 26.21
CA GLY A 45 -0.15 -8.31 26.39
C GLY A 45 0.29 -9.57 25.61
N GLN A 46 -0.64 -10.23 24.91
CA GLN A 46 -0.41 -11.47 24.19
C GLN A 46 -1.18 -11.54 22.86
N TRP A 47 -0.62 -12.26 21.90
CA TRP A 47 -1.33 -12.62 20.68
C TRP A 47 -2.29 -13.76 21.01
N THR A 48 -3.60 -13.50 20.95
CA THR A 48 -4.61 -14.55 21.01
C THR A 48 -5.00 -14.99 19.61
N GLN A 49 -5.52 -16.22 19.46
CA GLN A 49 -6.01 -16.68 18.15
C GLN A 49 -7.10 -15.76 17.57
N ARG A 50 -7.98 -15.20 18.42
CA ARG A 50 -9.00 -14.23 17.98
C ARG A 50 -8.38 -12.96 17.39
N LEU A 51 -7.29 -12.47 18.00
CA LEU A 51 -6.55 -11.32 17.46
C LEU A 51 -5.82 -11.63 16.17
N ALA A 52 -5.24 -12.84 16.04
CA ALA A 52 -4.60 -13.27 14.81
C ALA A 52 -5.59 -13.34 13.64
N ILE A 53 -6.79 -13.89 13.87
CA ILE A 53 -7.87 -13.93 12.87
C ILE A 53 -8.32 -12.51 12.49
N GLY A 54 -8.56 -11.63 13.46
CA GLY A 54 -8.93 -10.24 13.20
C GLY A 54 -7.88 -9.48 12.38
N ASN A 55 -6.60 -9.64 12.74
CA ASN A 55 -5.49 -9.07 11.98
C ASN A 55 -5.44 -9.63 10.55
N ALA A 56 -5.69 -10.93 10.36
CA ALA A 56 -5.69 -11.53 9.04
C ALA A 56 -6.83 -11.02 8.14
N ILE A 57 -8.04 -10.88 8.68
CA ILE A 57 -9.16 -10.25 7.98
C ILE A 57 -8.80 -8.83 7.55
N LEU A 58 -8.15 -8.07 8.45
CA LEU A 58 -7.76 -6.69 8.16
C LEU A 58 -6.66 -6.61 7.09
N GLN A 59 -5.67 -7.50 7.12
CA GLN A 59 -4.64 -7.59 6.07
C GLN A 59 -5.25 -7.96 4.71
N ILE A 60 -6.24 -8.87 4.66
CA ILE A 60 -6.96 -9.21 3.43
C ILE A 60 -7.76 -8.02 2.91
N ALA A 61 -8.52 -7.36 3.79
CA ALA A 61 -9.30 -6.17 3.42
C ALA A 61 -8.38 -5.04 2.91
N GLY A 62 -7.26 -4.80 3.58
CA GLY A 62 -6.26 -3.80 3.17
C GLY A 62 -5.63 -4.15 1.83
N THR A 63 -5.34 -5.43 1.58
CA THR A 63 -4.87 -5.91 0.26
C THR A 63 -5.88 -5.62 -0.84
N ILE A 64 -7.17 -5.90 -0.61
CA ILE A 64 -8.24 -5.62 -1.57
C ILE A 64 -8.32 -4.11 -1.85
N VAL A 65 -8.33 -3.28 -0.81
CA VAL A 65 -8.37 -1.81 -0.94
C VAL A 65 -7.15 -1.31 -1.72
N PHE A 66 -5.95 -1.80 -1.39
CA PHE A 66 -4.73 -1.44 -2.10
C PHE A 66 -4.83 -1.79 -3.59
N ILE A 67 -5.25 -3.01 -3.94
CA ILE A 67 -5.44 -3.46 -5.33
C ILE A 67 -6.41 -2.53 -6.07
N VAL A 68 -7.56 -2.22 -5.47
CA VAL A 68 -8.57 -1.32 -6.06
C VAL A 68 -7.99 0.06 -6.36
N ILE A 69 -7.16 0.59 -5.46
CA ILE A 69 -6.51 1.91 -5.64
C ILE A 69 -5.50 1.85 -6.79
N VAL A 70 -4.58 0.88 -6.78
CA VAL A 70 -3.46 0.86 -7.74
C VAL A 70 -3.86 0.41 -9.16
N VAL A 71 -4.95 -0.36 -9.29
CA VAL A 71 -5.50 -0.76 -10.60
C VAL A 71 -6.25 0.40 -11.28
N ASN A 72 -6.66 1.43 -10.52
CA ASN A 72 -7.31 2.59 -11.13
C ASN A 72 -6.37 3.25 -12.16
N PRO A 73 -6.76 3.33 -13.44
CA PRO A 73 -5.88 3.77 -14.51
C PRO A 73 -5.43 5.23 -14.36
N HIS A 74 -6.14 6.04 -13.57
CA HIS A 74 -5.90 7.46 -13.35
C HIS A 74 -5.20 7.77 -12.01
N VAL A 75 -4.88 6.77 -11.19
CA VAL A 75 -4.22 6.99 -9.89
C VAL A 75 -2.79 7.50 -10.06
N PHE A 76 -2.09 7.03 -11.09
CA PHE A 76 -0.74 7.48 -11.43
C PHE A 76 -0.81 8.67 -12.39
N ASN A 77 0.04 9.67 -12.17
CA ASN A 77 0.15 10.78 -13.07
C ASN A 77 0.84 10.35 -14.37
N ALA A 78 0.24 10.68 -15.52
CA ALA A 78 0.79 10.30 -16.83
C ALA A 78 2.21 10.86 -17.05
N GLY A 79 2.49 12.09 -16.64
CA GLY A 79 3.81 12.70 -16.76
C GLY A 79 4.88 11.99 -15.92
N PHE A 80 4.51 11.46 -14.76
CA PHE A 80 5.40 10.63 -13.94
C PHE A 80 5.72 9.29 -14.64
N ILE A 81 4.71 8.60 -15.16
CA ILE A 81 4.88 7.34 -15.88
C ILE A 81 5.77 7.54 -17.11
N THR A 82 5.52 8.56 -17.93
CA THR A 82 6.33 8.86 -19.11
C THR A 82 7.77 9.21 -18.73
N TYR A 83 7.98 10.00 -17.68
CA TYR A 83 9.33 10.37 -17.23
C TYR A 83 10.16 9.15 -16.84
N LEU A 84 9.59 8.23 -16.05
CA LEU A 84 10.31 7.03 -15.63
C LEU A 84 10.45 6.01 -16.76
N ALA A 85 9.43 5.81 -17.58
CA ALA A 85 9.51 4.92 -18.74
C ALA A 85 10.66 5.33 -19.68
N ASN A 86 10.81 6.63 -19.94
CA ASN A 86 11.93 7.17 -20.72
C ASN A 86 13.29 6.92 -20.03
N ALA A 87 13.37 7.10 -18.70
CA ALA A 87 14.60 6.84 -17.95
C ALA A 87 15.02 5.36 -17.98
N PHE A 88 14.05 4.44 -18.01
CA PHE A 88 14.28 3.00 -18.13
C PHE A 88 14.31 2.50 -19.58
N THR A 89 14.16 3.38 -20.57
CA THR A 89 14.13 3.04 -22.02
C THR A 89 13.09 1.97 -22.39
N ILE A 90 11.95 1.97 -21.70
CA ILE A 90 10.82 1.06 -21.96
C ILE A 90 9.55 1.85 -22.27
N SER A 91 8.50 1.19 -22.75
CA SER A 91 7.24 1.90 -23.01
C SER A 91 6.52 2.29 -21.71
N PRO A 92 5.76 3.41 -21.71
CA PRO A 92 4.93 3.82 -20.57
C PRO A 92 3.98 2.74 -20.06
N GLU A 93 3.37 1.98 -20.98
CA GLU A 93 2.42 0.91 -20.63
C GLU A 93 3.11 -0.30 -20.00
N GLU A 94 4.29 -0.69 -20.50
CA GLU A 94 5.10 -1.75 -19.87
C GLU A 94 5.56 -1.33 -18.48
N PHE A 95 6.06 -0.10 -18.32
CA PHE A 95 6.47 0.41 -17.01
C PHE A 95 5.29 0.40 -16.03
N LYS A 96 4.12 0.90 -16.45
CA LYS A 96 2.91 0.93 -15.63
C LYS A 96 2.48 -0.48 -15.22
N THR A 97 2.52 -1.44 -16.14
CA THR A 97 2.16 -2.83 -15.88
C THR A 97 3.09 -3.47 -14.84
N TRP A 98 4.41 -3.27 -15.00
CA TRP A 98 5.40 -3.75 -14.03
C TRP A 98 5.27 -3.08 -12.67
N LEU A 99 5.01 -1.78 -12.64
CA LEU A 99 4.83 -1.02 -11.41
C LEU A 99 3.61 -1.52 -10.61
N ILE A 100 2.47 -1.70 -11.28
CA ILE A 100 1.24 -2.20 -10.64
C ILE A 100 1.41 -3.65 -10.23
N GLY A 101 1.86 -4.53 -11.14
CA GLY A 101 2.02 -5.96 -10.88
C GLY A 101 3.04 -6.23 -9.76
N GLY A 102 4.21 -5.57 -9.83
CA GLY A 102 5.23 -5.65 -8.79
C GLY A 102 4.74 -5.11 -7.45
N GLY A 103 4.06 -3.95 -7.46
CA GLY A 103 3.47 -3.36 -6.25
C GLY A 103 2.48 -4.29 -5.56
N ILE A 104 1.55 -4.89 -6.32
CA ILE A 104 0.59 -5.87 -5.79
C ILE A 104 1.31 -7.10 -5.25
N PHE A 105 2.30 -7.63 -5.96
CA PHE A 105 3.07 -8.79 -5.52
C PHE A 105 3.79 -8.55 -4.19
N PHE A 106 4.53 -7.45 -4.06
CA PHE A 106 5.25 -7.12 -2.82
C PHE A 106 4.30 -6.82 -1.66
N TYR A 107 3.17 -6.17 -1.93
CA TYR A 107 2.16 -5.93 -0.92
C TYR A 107 1.56 -7.24 -0.40
N MET A 108 1.16 -8.15 -1.30
CA MET A 108 0.62 -9.46 -0.91
C MET A 108 1.64 -10.29 -0.11
N LEU A 109 2.91 -10.25 -0.50
CA LEU A 109 3.97 -10.93 0.24
C LEU A 109 4.09 -10.38 1.67
N SER A 110 4.05 -9.05 1.82
CA SER A 110 4.05 -8.38 3.13
C SER A 110 2.83 -8.77 3.97
N ALA A 111 1.64 -8.75 3.38
CA ALA A 111 0.40 -9.15 4.04
C ALA A 111 0.44 -10.61 4.50
N ALA A 112 0.94 -11.53 3.65
CA ALA A 112 1.10 -12.94 3.99
C ALA A 112 2.06 -13.15 5.17
N ILE A 113 3.20 -12.44 5.16
CA ILE A 113 4.17 -12.49 6.27
C ILE A 113 3.51 -11.99 7.57
N ASN A 114 2.81 -10.85 7.53
CA ASN A 114 2.10 -10.31 8.69
C ASN A 114 1.05 -11.26 9.26
N ILE A 115 0.31 -11.97 8.40
CA ILE A 115 -0.65 -12.98 8.82
C ILE A 115 0.05 -14.15 9.51
N LEU A 116 1.07 -14.72 8.87
CA LEU A 116 1.82 -15.86 9.40
C LEU A 116 2.49 -15.53 10.74
N ASP A 117 3.05 -14.33 10.87
CA ASP A 117 3.64 -13.84 12.12
C ASP A 117 2.59 -13.70 13.23
N GLY A 118 1.40 -13.20 12.91
CA GLY A 118 0.29 -13.10 13.85
C GLY A 118 -0.12 -14.47 14.41
N PHE A 119 -0.27 -15.47 13.55
CA PHE A 119 -0.62 -16.83 13.95
C PHE A 119 0.51 -17.56 14.68
N ARG A 120 1.76 -17.45 14.21
CA ARG A 120 2.93 -18.03 14.88
C ARG A 120 3.07 -17.51 16.31
N LYS A 121 2.94 -16.19 16.50
CA LYS A 121 3.03 -15.57 17.84
C LYS A 121 1.85 -15.98 18.75
N ALA A 122 0.68 -16.24 18.18
CA ALA A 122 -0.46 -16.77 18.94
C ALA A 122 -0.27 -18.25 19.35
N SER A 123 0.42 -19.05 18.54
CA SER A 123 0.66 -20.47 18.83
C SER A 123 1.75 -20.74 19.86
N ILE A 124 2.79 -19.89 19.95
CA ILE A 124 3.93 -20.11 20.86
C ILE A 124 3.56 -19.87 22.33
N ARG A 125 2.47 -19.13 22.58
CA ARG A 125 2.04 -18.73 23.93
C ARG A 125 0.70 -19.37 24.34
N MET A 126 0.30 -20.43 23.65
CA MET A 126 -0.87 -21.25 23.99
C MET A 126 -0.49 -22.35 24.98
#